data_AF-H9MDM4-F1
#
_entry.id   AF-H9MDM4-F1
#
_cell.length_a   1.000
_cell.length_b   1.000
_cell.length_c   1.000
_cell.angle_alpha   90.00
_cell.angle_beta   90.00
_cell.angle_gamma   90.00
#
_symmetry.space_group_name_H-M   'P 1'
#
loop_
_entity.id
_entity.type
_entity.pdbx_description
1 polymer ?
#
loop_
_entity_poly.entity_id
_entity_poly.type
_entity_poly.pdbx_seq_one_letter_code
_entity_poly.pdbx_strand_id
1 'polypeptide(L)'
;VGEVVNDSVPLVKSEGTFSKGKYLMYSRGGDYCKPMSQYLWSFLCALGEARYLNRTFVMELDVCLSGSNNPGHPNEEGKDFRFYFDFEHLK
;
A
#
# COMPACT_ATOMS: atom_id res chain seq x y z
N VAL A 1 13.39 4.69 -21.25
CA VAL A 1 11.99 5.12 -21.11
C VAL A 1 11.22 3.88 -20.69
N GLY A 2 10.57 3.90 -19.53
CA GLY A 2 10.00 2.70 -18.88
C GLY A 2 8.83 2.07 -19.64
N GLU A 3 8.52 0.81 -19.35
CA GLU A 3 7.34 0.12 -19.87
C GLU A 3 6.04 0.76 -19.35
N VAL A 4 4.98 0.66 -20.15
CA VAL A 4 3.65 1.14 -19.76
C VAL A 4 3.00 0.07 -18.89
N VAL A 5 2.78 0.40 -17.61
CA VAL A 5 2.21 -0.49 -16.59
C VAL A 5 0.71 -0.21 -16.43
N ASN A 6 -0.11 -1.26 -16.29
CA ASN A 6 -1.54 -1.13 -16.06
C ASN A 6 -1.89 -1.17 -14.55
N ASP A 7 -1.72 -0.03 -13.88
CA ASP A 7 -1.99 0.14 -12.45
C ASP A 7 -3.47 0.45 -12.12
N SER A 8 -4.38 -0.20 -12.85
CA SER A 8 -5.79 -0.18 -12.51
C SER A 8 -6.06 -1.03 -11.26
N VAL A 9 -6.81 -0.44 -10.32
CA VAL A 9 -7.27 -1.11 -9.10
C VAL A 9 -8.34 -2.14 -9.48
N PRO A 10 -8.26 -3.39 -9.01
CA PRO A 10 -9.24 -4.41 -9.32
C PRO A 10 -10.62 -4.03 -8.77
N LEU A 11 -11.64 -4.16 -9.61
CA LEU A 11 -13.03 -3.92 -9.24
C LEU A 11 -13.54 -5.04 -8.31
N VAL A 12 -14.31 -4.66 -7.29
CA VAL A 12 -15.03 -5.62 -6.43
C VAL A 12 -16.12 -6.29 -7.28
N LYS A 13 -16.02 -7.61 -7.47
CA LYS A 13 -16.93 -8.37 -8.37
C LYS A 13 -18.39 -8.35 -7.91
N SER A 14 -18.64 -8.57 -6.61
CA SER A 14 -19.98 -8.44 -6.01
C SER A 14 -19.89 -8.35 -4.50
N GLU A 15 -20.86 -7.69 -3.86
CA GLU A 15 -20.97 -7.60 -2.40
C GLU A 15 -21.08 -8.98 -1.73
N GLY A 16 -21.78 -9.93 -2.39
CA GLY A 16 -21.91 -11.30 -1.91
C GLY A 16 -20.63 -12.14 -1.98
N THR A 17 -19.71 -11.83 -2.92
CA THR A 17 -18.37 -12.46 -2.91
C THR A 17 -17.45 -11.76 -1.93
N PHE A 18 -17.57 -10.45 -1.78
CA PHE A 18 -16.80 -9.67 -0.80
C PHE A 18 -17.12 -10.10 0.64
N SER A 19 -18.39 -10.20 1.02
CA SER A 19 -18.77 -10.58 2.40
C SER A 19 -18.30 -11.98 2.84
N LYS A 20 -18.02 -12.88 1.89
CA LYS A 20 -17.51 -14.24 2.16
C LYS A 20 -15.98 -14.32 2.13
N GLY A 21 -15.31 -13.28 1.63
CA GLY A 21 -13.86 -13.25 1.52
C GLY A 21 -13.16 -13.08 2.87
N LYS A 22 -11.88 -13.47 2.92
CA LYS A 22 -11.01 -13.20 4.07
C LYS A 22 -9.99 -12.15 3.67
N TYR A 23 -10.03 -11.02 4.34
CA TYR A 23 -9.16 -9.87 4.03
C TYR A 23 -8.18 -9.62 5.17
N LEU A 24 -7.05 -9.03 4.83
CA LEU A 24 -6.11 -8.40 5.76
C LEU A 24 -5.96 -6.94 5.32
N MET A 25 -6.40 -6.02 6.17
CA MET A 25 -6.33 -4.58 5.89
C MET A 25 -5.01 -4.01 6.41
N TYR A 26 -4.24 -3.37 5.54
CA TYR A 26 -3.07 -2.58 5.87
C TYR A 26 -3.44 -1.09 5.87
N SER A 27 -3.57 -0.52 7.06
CA SER A 27 -3.78 0.91 7.27
C SER A 27 -2.47 1.56 7.67
N ARG A 28 -1.70 2.01 6.67
CA ARG A 28 -0.48 2.81 6.84
C ARG A 28 0.63 2.19 7.71
N GLY A 29 0.49 0.96 8.20
CA GLY A 29 1.49 0.27 9.03
C GLY A 29 1.74 0.93 10.38
N GLY A 30 0.69 1.40 11.05
CA GLY A 30 0.71 1.91 12.43
C GLY A 30 0.93 3.42 12.54
N ASP A 31 2.03 3.93 12.00
CA ASP A 31 2.36 5.37 12.00
C ASP A 31 1.85 6.04 10.71
N TYR A 32 1.36 7.29 10.82
CA TYR A 32 0.86 8.06 9.68
C TYR A 32 2.01 8.46 8.73
N CYS A 33 2.80 9.46 9.11
CA CYS A 33 3.96 9.93 8.33
C CYS A 33 5.24 9.30 8.84
N LYS A 34 5.91 8.52 7.99
CA LYS A 34 7.14 7.80 8.34
C LYS A 34 8.16 7.77 7.21
N PRO A 35 9.44 7.46 7.49
CA PRO A 35 10.44 7.31 6.43
C PRO A 35 10.06 6.18 5.46
N MET A 36 10.46 6.32 4.19
CA MET A 36 10.20 5.33 3.13
C MET A 36 10.69 3.91 3.50
N SER A 37 11.83 3.81 4.20
CA SER A 37 12.35 2.52 4.68
C SER A 37 11.42 1.85 5.69
N GLN A 38 10.87 2.60 6.64
CA GLN A 38 9.91 2.08 7.62
C GLN A 38 8.59 1.71 6.95
N TYR A 39 8.11 2.54 6.00
CA TYR A 39 6.94 2.22 5.20
C TYR A 39 7.12 0.87 4.48
N LEU A 40 8.21 0.72 3.72
CA LEU A 40 8.49 -0.48 2.93
C LEU A 40 8.62 -1.73 3.80
N TRP A 41 9.34 -1.64 4.93
CA TRP A 41 9.46 -2.76 5.86
C TRP A 41 8.09 -3.21 6.39
N SER A 42 7.29 -2.27 6.90
CA SER A 42 5.96 -2.59 7.44
C SER A 42 5.00 -3.12 6.37
N PHE A 43 5.09 -2.59 5.14
CA PHE A 43 4.31 -3.03 4.00
C PHE A 43 4.65 -4.46 3.59
N LEU A 44 5.93 -4.79 3.46
CA LEU A 44 6.39 -6.14 3.10
C LEU A 44 6.04 -7.18 4.16
N CYS A 45 6.13 -6.83 5.44
CA CYS A 45 5.66 -7.69 6.52
C CYS A 45 4.16 -8.00 6.40
N ALA A 46 3.33 -6.98 6.18
CA ALA A 46 1.88 -7.16 6.03
C ALA A 46 1.52 -7.96 4.77
N LEU A 47 2.25 -7.76 3.67
CA LEU A 47 2.11 -8.53 2.43
C LEU A 47 2.46 -10.01 2.66
N GLY A 48 3.56 -10.28 3.37
CA GLY A 48 3.96 -11.64 3.76
C GLY A 48 2.92 -12.31 4.66
N GLU A 49 2.36 -11.58 5.63
CA GLU A 49 1.31 -12.07 6.52
C GLU A 49 0.03 -12.41 5.76
N ALA A 50 -0.42 -11.55 4.83
CA ALA A 50 -1.58 -11.82 3.98
C ALA A 50 -1.40 -13.10 3.16
N ARG A 51 -0.20 -13.31 2.59
CA ARG A 51 0.14 -14.54 1.87
C ARG A 51 0.15 -15.76 2.79
N TYR A 52 0.76 -15.64 3.97
CA TYR A 52 0.83 -16.73 4.95
C TYR A 52 -0.56 -17.17 5.43
N LEU A 53 -1.46 -16.21 5.68
CA LEU A 53 -2.83 -16.48 6.15
C LEU A 53 -3.82 -16.80 5.02
N ASN A 54 -3.36 -16.79 3.76
CA ASN A 54 -4.21 -16.92 2.57
C ASN A 54 -5.40 -15.94 2.58
N ARG A 55 -5.10 -14.66 2.77
CA ARG A 55 -6.06 -13.54 2.81
C ARG A 55 -5.80 -12.58 1.65
N THR A 56 -6.87 -12.01 1.11
CA THR A 56 -6.73 -10.90 0.17
C THR A 56 -6.17 -9.69 0.92
N PHE A 57 -5.02 -9.21 0.47
CA PHE A 57 -4.39 -8.01 1.01
C PHE A 57 -5.16 -6.78 0.52
N VAL A 58 -5.68 -5.99 1.44
CA VAL A 58 -6.34 -4.71 1.17
C VAL A 58 -5.46 -3.63 1.76
N MET A 59 -5.05 -2.68 0.94
CA MET A 59 -4.16 -1.60 1.35
C MET A 59 -4.76 -0.26 1.00
N GLU A 60 -4.43 0.74 1.81
CA GLU A 60 -4.70 2.12 1.48
C GLU A 60 -3.66 2.64 0.47
N LEU A 61 -4.13 3.34 -0.56
CA LEU A 61 -3.25 3.94 -1.58
C LEU A 61 -2.69 5.30 -1.13
N ASP A 62 -3.23 5.90 -0.08
CA ASP A 62 -2.73 7.15 0.48
C ASP A 62 -1.49 6.89 1.34
N VAL A 63 -0.35 7.42 0.90
CA VAL A 63 0.94 7.32 1.57
C VAL A 63 1.33 8.68 2.13
N CYS A 64 1.75 8.71 3.41
CA CYS A 64 2.49 9.83 3.97
C CYS A 64 3.96 9.49 4.24
N LEU A 65 4.87 10.29 3.68
CA LEU A 65 6.30 10.22 4.00
C LEU A 65 6.72 11.35 4.94
N SER A 66 7.51 11.01 5.95
CA SER A 66 8.04 11.97 6.92
C SER A 66 9.10 12.89 6.29
N GLY A 67 8.96 14.20 6.51
CA GLY A 67 9.97 15.21 6.20
C GLY A 67 11.12 15.26 7.22
N SER A 68 11.06 14.47 8.31
CA SER A 68 12.02 14.53 9.43
C SER A 68 13.49 14.38 9.04
N ASN A 69 13.76 13.71 7.92
CA ASN A 69 15.12 13.46 7.44
C ASN A 69 15.63 14.55 6.49
N ASN A 70 14.80 15.56 6.18
CA ASN A 70 15.11 16.62 5.22
C ASN A 70 14.79 18.00 5.84
N PRO A 71 15.77 18.66 6.49
CA PRO A 71 15.55 19.89 7.24
C PRO A 71 14.86 20.98 6.39
N GLY A 72 13.75 21.51 6.89
CA GLY A 72 12.97 22.55 6.20
C GLY A 72 11.91 22.02 5.21
N HIS A 73 11.79 20.71 5.02
CA HIS A 73 10.71 20.12 4.24
C HIS A 73 9.57 19.63 5.13
N PRO A 74 8.30 19.95 4.79
CA PRO A 74 7.15 19.39 5.49
C PRO A 74 6.98 17.90 5.17
N ASN A 75 6.08 17.23 5.89
CA ASN A 75 5.66 15.88 5.52
C ASN A 75 4.99 15.87 4.15
N GLU A 76 5.19 14.79 3.39
CA GLU A 76 4.53 14.57 2.11
C GLU A 76 3.31 13.68 2.32
N GLU A 77 2.16 14.29 2.57
CA GLU A 77 0.88 13.62 2.75
C GLU A 77 0.13 13.42 1.42
N GLY A 78 -0.77 12.44 1.35
CA GLY A 78 -1.72 12.34 0.25
C GLY A 78 -1.14 11.77 -1.05
N LYS A 79 0.09 11.24 -1.04
CA LYS A 79 0.72 10.70 -2.24
C LYS A 79 0.12 9.35 -2.55
N ASP A 80 -0.38 9.18 -3.78
CA ASP A 80 -0.86 7.90 -4.25
C ASP A 80 0.31 6.90 -4.28
N PHE A 81 0.10 5.69 -3.76
CA PHE A 81 1.06 4.60 -3.74
C PHE A 81 1.69 4.34 -5.12
N ARG A 82 0.90 4.49 -6.18
CA ARG A 82 1.32 4.30 -7.58
C ARG A 82 2.31 5.35 -8.07
N PHE A 83 2.52 6.42 -7.30
CA PHE A 83 3.62 7.34 -7.54
C PHE A 83 4.98 6.70 -7.26
N TYR A 84 5.05 5.74 -6.34
CA TYR A 84 6.29 5.10 -5.90
C TYR A 84 6.45 3.66 -6.39
N PHE A 85 5.33 2.94 -6.60
CA PHE A 85 5.35 1.52 -6.87
C PHE A 85 4.29 1.13 -7.90
N ASP A 86 4.68 0.27 -8.83
CA ASP A 86 3.77 -0.35 -9.76
C ASP A 86 2.86 -1.36 -9.03
N PHE A 87 1.56 -1.13 -9.08
CA PHE A 87 0.55 -2.02 -8.49
C PHE A 87 0.48 -3.36 -9.25
N GLU A 88 0.78 -3.36 -10.55
CA GLU A 88 0.82 -4.57 -11.37
C GLU A 88 1.79 -5.62 -10.83
N HIS A 89 2.96 -5.20 -10.33
CA HIS A 89 3.99 -6.10 -9.81
C HIS A 89 3.66 -6.73 -8.44
N LEU A 90 2.54 -6.34 -7.83
CA LEU A 90 2.03 -6.91 -6.58
C LEU A 90 0.97 -8.00 -6.79
N LYS A 91 0.47 -8.18 -8.01
CA LYS A 91 -0.52 -9.21 -8.37
C LYS A 91 0.14 -10.58 -8.52
#